data_AF-G4CGA3-F1
#
_entry.id   AF-G4CGA3-F1
#
_cell.length_a   1.000
_cell.length_b   1.000
_cell.length_c   1.000
_cell.angle_alpha   90.00
_cell.angle_beta   90.00
_cell.angle_gamma   90.00
#
_symmetry.space_group_name_H-M   'P 1'
#
loop_
_entity.id
_entity.type
_entity.pdbx_description
1 polymer ?
#
loop_
_entity_poly.entity_id
_entity_poly.type
_entity_poly.pdbx_seq_one_letter_code
_entity_poly.pdbx_strand_id
1 'polypeptide(L)'
;MSISFKLYADEAMNTEAGGAYAGGRKQDVDFTAQGQTRDFVFYFGSKTPNRKLQTAAGPGSNQITITPIDILPNREANAVYELGSLFEPGTPNGYVYQVITAGTTAAAAPSYPVAVGSEVLDGTAKLRNIGSKHKPDAVKLALSSAGLGSAVGGSALPIGHTINSGAAIAVYVRLNNAVADIYDATGTPILALSLNEVVETAV
;
A
#
# COMPACT_ATOMS: atom_id res chain seq x y z
N MET A 1 -13.85 -12.00 -12.03
CA MET A 1 -13.56 -11.15 -13.22
C MET A 1 -12.65 -10.03 -12.77
N SER A 2 -11.57 -9.76 -13.49
CA SER A 2 -10.75 -8.55 -13.24
C SER A 2 -11.47 -7.33 -13.80
N ILE A 3 -11.49 -6.21 -13.07
CA ILE A 3 -12.00 -4.93 -13.58
C ILE A 3 -10.97 -4.29 -14.52
N SER A 4 -11.42 -3.51 -15.49
CA SER A 4 -10.60 -2.80 -16.47
C SER A 4 -10.00 -1.50 -15.93
N PHE A 5 -10.57 -0.94 -14.87
CA PHE A 5 -10.08 0.28 -14.22
C PHE A 5 -8.78 0.04 -13.47
N LYS A 6 -7.76 0.87 -13.74
CA LYS A 6 -6.41 0.75 -13.19
C LYS A 6 -5.81 2.13 -12.89
N LEU A 7 -4.65 2.12 -12.24
CA LEU A 7 -3.76 3.27 -12.12
C LEU A 7 -2.73 3.27 -13.26
N TYR A 8 -2.54 4.44 -13.87
CA TYR A 8 -1.60 4.68 -14.97
C TYR A 8 -0.56 5.73 -14.59
N ALA A 9 0.61 5.66 -15.21
CA ALA A 9 1.69 6.64 -15.07
C ALA A 9 1.48 7.88 -15.97
N ASP A 10 0.63 7.77 -16.99
CA ASP A 10 0.29 8.85 -17.92
C ASP A 10 -1.21 9.08 -18.03
N GLU A 11 -1.60 10.33 -18.27
CA GLU A 11 -3.01 10.76 -18.40
C GLU A 11 -3.73 10.06 -19.56
N ALA A 12 -2.99 9.79 -20.63
CA ALA A 12 -3.50 9.07 -21.78
C ALA A 12 -3.65 7.56 -21.52
N MET A 13 -3.40 7.06 -20.30
CA MET A 13 -3.58 5.68 -19.86
C MET A 13 -2.86 4.65 -20.75
N ASN A 14 -1.65 4.95 -21.23
CA ASN A 14 -0.86 4.03 -22.06
C ASN A 14 -0.01 3.06 -21.23
N THR A 15 0.44 3.52 -20.06
CA THR A 15 1.40 2.82 -19.21
C THR A 15 0.79 2.64 -17.83
N GLU A 16 0.57 1.40 -17.40
CA GLU A 16 0.13 1.12 -16.02
C GLU A 16 1.20 1.58 -15.01
N ALA A 17 0.76 2.16 -13.89
CA ALA A 17 1.62 2.73 -12.87
C ALA A 17 2.49 1.67 -12.16
N GLY A 18 3.73 2.03 -11.84
CA GLY A 18 4.68 1.16 -11.12
C GLY A 18 5.27 0.01 -11.97
N GLY A 19 6.23 -0.72 -11.41
CA GLY A 19 6.81 -1.94 -11.98
C GLY A 19 6.00 -3.19 -11.62
N ALA A 20 6.21 -4.28 -12.36
CA ALA A 20 5.56 -5.56 -12.04
C ALA A 20 6.05 -6.13 -10.71
N TYR A 21 5.14 -6.72 -9.94
CA TYR A 21 5.40 -7.41 -8.68
C TYR A 21 4.58 -8.71 -8.60
N ALA A 22 5.00 -9.67 -7.79
CA ALA A 22 4.24 -10.90 -7.56
C ALA A 22 2.87 -10.56 -6.95
N GLY A 23 1.81 -10.64 -7.76
CA GLY A 23 0.46 -10.29 -7.33
C GLY A 23 0.00 -8.87 -7.65
N GLY A 24 0.77 -8.07 -8.41
CA GLY A 24 0.31 -6.75 -8.85
C GLY A 24 1.38 -5.84 -9.43
N ARG A 25 1.31 -4.56 -9.07
CA ARG A 25 2.30 -3.53 -9.44
C ARG A 25 2.76 -2.77 -8.21
N LYS A 26 4.01 -2.34 -8.20
CA LYS A 26 4.61 -1.56 -7.11
C LYS A 26 5.27 -0.30 -7.62
N GLN A 27 5.16 0.78 -6.85
CA GLN A 27 5.95 1.98 -7.05
C GLN A 27 7.09 1.96 -6.03
N ASP A 28 8.33 1.89 -6.51
CA ASP A 28 9.50 2.06 -5.65
C ASP A 28 9.65 3.55 -5.33
N VAL A 29 9.90 3.85 -4.05
CA VAL A 29 10.05 5.22 -3.55
C VAL A 29 11.26 5.27 -2.64
N ASP A 30 12.32 5.91 -3.13
CA ASP A 30 13.58 6.00 -2.39
C ASP A 30 13.61 7.23 -1.48
N PHE A 31 13.84 6.99 -0.20
CA PHE A 31 14.11 8.01 0.80
C PHE A 31 15.55 7.86 1.30
N THR A 32 16.30 8.95 1.32
CA THR A 32 17.69 8.96 1.79
C THR A 32 17.84 9.59 3.17
N ALA A 33 16.76 10.15 3.73
CA ALA A 33 16.74 10.74 5.06
C ALA A 33 15.31 10.88 5.61
N GLN A 34 15.19 10.99 6.94
CA GLN A 34 13.96 11.38 7.63
C GLN A 34 13.50 12.78 7.22
N GLY A 35 12.18 12.99 7.16
CA GLY A 35 11.55 14.26 6.80
C GLY A 35 11.47 14.51 5.29
N GLN A 36 12.04 13.62 4.47
CA GLN A 36 11.90 13.72 3.03
C GLN A 36 10.47 13.46 2.58
N THR A 37 10.04 14.20 1.59
CA THR A 37 8.75 14.02 0.94
C THR A 37 8.95 13.60 -0.51
N ARG A 38 8.06 12.74 -1.00
CA ARG A 38 7.99 12.32 -2.40
C ARG A 38 6.57 12.54 -2.90
N ASP A 39 6.46 13.30 -3.97
CA ASP A 39 5.20 13.56 -4.65
C ASP A 39 5.21 12.88 -6.01
N PHE A 40 4.10 12.27 -6.37
CA PHE A 40 3.87 11.71 -7.69
C PHE A 40 2.38 11.77 -8.04
N VAL A 41 2.08 11.60 -9.31
CA VAL A 41 0.70 11.56 -9.82
C VAL A 41 0.46 10.21 -10.48
N PHE A 42 -0.68 9.61 -10.16
CA PHE A 42 -1.23 8.49 -10.90
C PHE A 42 -2.51 8.92 -11.59
N TYR A 43 -2.88 8.22 -12.65
CA TYR A 43 -4.08 8.48 -13.42
C TYR A 43 -5.01 7.28 -13.31
N PHE A 44 -6.13 7.42 -12.62
CA PHE A 44 -7.10 6.36 -12.42
C PHE A 44 -8.15 6.37 -13.53
N GLY A 45 -8.34 5.25 -14.23
CA GLY A 45 -9.34 5.19 -15.29
C GLY A 45 -9.36 3.87 -16.03
N SER A 46 -10.10 3.80 -17.13
CA SER A 46 -10.11 2.68 -18.06
C SER A 46 -10.22 3.19 -19.50
N LYS A 47 -9.47 2.56 -20.41
CA LYS A 47 -9.60 2.74 -21.85
C LYS A 47 -10.67 1.85 -22.48
N THR A 48 -11.16 0.85 -21.76
CA THR A 48 -12.16 -0.06 -22.30
C THR A 48 -13.46 0.73 -22.52
N PRO A 49 -13.92 0.91 -23.77
CA PRO A 49 -15.06 1.77 -24.05
C PRO A 49 -16.34 1.21 -23.43
N ASN A 50 -17.32 2.09 -23.18
CA ASN A 50 -18.64 1.75 -22.68
C ASN A 50 -18.62 1.02 -21.33
N ARG A 51 -17.70 1.40 -20.44
CA ARG A 51 -17.63 0.90 -19.07
C ARG A 51 -17.87 2.01 -18.06
N LYS A 52 -18.46 1.67 -16.93
CA LYS A 52 -18.52 2.53 -15.75
C LYS A 52 -18.13 1.76 -14.50
N LEU A 53 -17.53 2.47 -13.56
CA LEU A 53 -17.24 1.99 -12.23
C LEU A 53 -18.17 2.68 -11.23
N GLN A 54 -18.76 1.90 -10.33
CA GLN A 54 -19.59 2.35 -9.21
C GLN A 54 -19.25 1.50 -7.99
N THR A 55 -19.58 1.95 -6.79
CA THR A 55 -19.48 1.11 -5.59
C THR A 55 -20.46 -0.06 -5.67
N ALA A 56 -20.12 -1.20 -5.08
CA ALA A 56 -21.02 -2.35 -4.97
C ALA A 56 -22.20 -2.04 -4.03
N ALA A 57 -21.89 -1.43 -2.88
CA ALA A 57 -22.89 -0.88 -1.98
C ALA A 57 -23.35 0.49 -2.51
N GLY A 58 -24.62 0.63 -2.87
CA GLY A 58 -25.21 1.88 -3.35
C GLY A 58 -24.64 2.44 -4.67
N PRO A 59 -24.67 1.67 -5.79
CA PRO A 59 -24.11 2.11 -7.07
C PRO A 59 -24.65 3.48 -7.51
N GLY A 60 -23.76 4.41 -7.84
CA GLY A 60 -24.11 5.76 -8.29
C GLY A 60 -24.55 6.74 -7.20
N SER A 61 -24.67 6.28 -5.95
CA SER A 61 -25.03 7.12 -4.80
C SER A 61 -23.90 7.22 -3.78
N ASN A 62 -23.12 6.16 -3.58
CA ASN A 62 -21.97 6.16 -2.67
C ASN A 62 -20.69 6.59 -3.39
N GLN A 63 -19.79 7.23 -2.65
CA GLN A 63 -18.50 7.64 -3.20
C GLN A 63 -17.59 6.43 -3.38
N ILE A 64 -16.97 6.34 -4.55
CA ILE A 64 -15.79 5.51 -4.77
C ILE A 64 -14.62 6.23 -4.09
N THR A 65 -13.87 5.49 -3.28
CA THR A 65 -12.76 6.04 -2.51
C THR A 65 -11.48 5.26 -2.77
N ILE A 66 -10.35 5.97 -2.86
CA ILE A 66 -9.01 5.38 -2.79
C ILE A 66 -8.47 5.60 -1.38
N THR A 67 -8.07 4.53 -0.71
CA THR A 67 -7.56 4.57 0.67
C THR A 67 -6.17 3.96 0.74
N PRO A 68 -5.18 4.65 1.34
CA PRO A 68 -3.91 4.02 1.68
C PRO A 68 -4.15 2.96 2.76
N ILE A 69 -3.68 1.75 2.53
CA ILE A 69 -3.82 0.64 3.48
C ILE A 69 -2.47 -0.01 3.74
N ASP A 70 -2.37 -0.60 4.93
CA ASP A 70 -1.31 -1.51 5.31
C ASP A 70 -1.55 -2.86 4.63
N ILE A 71 -0.51 -3.40 4.01
CA ILE A 71 -0.58 -4.73 3.38
C ILE A 71 0.53 -5.65 3.88
N LEU A 72 1.34 -5.21 4.85
CA LEU A 72 2.30 -6.09 5.48
C LEU A 72 1.54 -7.16 6.28
N PRO A 73 1.85 -8.46 6.09
CA PRO A 73 1.18 -9.49 6.85
C PRO A 73 1.42 -9.35 8.35
N ASN A 74 0.38 -9.60 9.14
CA ASN A 74 0.52 -9.75 10.58
C ASN A 74 1.14 -11.11 10.92
N ARG A 75 1.87 -11.15 12.02
CA ARG A 75 2.39 -12.39 12.61
C ARG A 75 1.24 -13.32 13.03
N GLU A 76 1.24 -14.53 12.49
CA GLU A 76 0.32 -15.61 12.82
C GLU A 76 0.96 -16.60 13.81
N ALA A 77 0.17 -17.18 14.72
CA ALA A 77 0.65 -18.16 15.70
C ALA A 77 0.72 -19.58 15.12
N ASN A 78 1.74 -20.36 15.50
CA ASN A 78 1.95 -21.74 15.05
C ASN A 78 2.02 -21.88 13.51
N ALA A 79 2.53 -20.85 12.83
CA ALA A 79 2.55 -20.77 11.38
C ALA A 79 3.96 -20.98 10.82
N VAL A 80 4.06 -21.67 9.68
CA VAL A 80 5.33 -21.87 8.96
C VAL A 80 5.69 -20.60 8.23
N TYR A 81 6.89 -20.11 8.48
CA TYR A 81 7.43 -18.86 7.97
C TYR A 81 8.70 -19.17 7.19
N GLU A 82 8.68 -18.87 5.89
CA GLU A 82 9.78 -19.14 4.97
C GLU A 82 10.89 -18.09 5.09
N LEU A 83 12.12 -18.47 4.77
CA LEU A 83 13.28 -17.57 4.74
C LEU A 83 12.98 -16.36 3.83
N GLY A 84 13.25 -15.15 4.33
CA GLY A 84 13.04 -13.90 3.61
C GLY A 84 11.64 -13.29 3.76
N SER A 85 10.67 -14.03 4.32
CA SER A 85 9.32 -13.51 4.56
C SER A 85 9.35 -12.28 5.46
N LEU A 86 8.48 -11.32 5.17
CA LEU A 86 8.33 -10.09 5.93
C LEU A 86 6.98 -10.05 6.61
N PHE A 87 6.94 -9.54 7.84
CA PHE A 87 5.72 -9.34 8.59
C PHE A 87 5.90 -8.26 9.67
N GLU A 88 4.79 -7.89 10.30
CA GLU A 88 4.78 -7.13 11.54
C GLU A 88 4.19 -7.93 12.71
N PRO A 89 4.52 -7.61 13.96
CA PRO A 89 3.90 -8.24 15.12
C PRO A 89 2.37 -8.10 15.10
N GLY A 90 1.65 -9.13 15.57
CA GLY A 90 0.18 -9.10 15.61
C GLY A 90 -0.42 -7.97 16.47
N THR A 91 0.36 -7.43 17.41
CA THR A 91 0.16 -6.07 17.94
C THR A 91 1.26 -5.18 17.36
N PRO A 92 0.96 -4.37 16.34
CA PRO A 92 1.96 -3.59 15.63
C PRO A 92 2.80 -2.71 16.55
N ASN A 93 4.12 -2.81 16.42
CA ASN A 93 5.09 -1.96 17.13
C ASN A 93 5.75 -0.92 16.22
N GLY A 94 5.35 -0.85 14.94
CA GLY A 94 5.87 0.08 13.95
C GLY A 94 7.14 -0.37 13.21
N TYR A 95 7.60 -1.61 13.42
CA TYR A 95 8.77 -2.18 12.76
C TYR A 95 8.41 -3.36 11.85
N VAL A 96 9.27 -3.60 10.87
CA VAL A 96 9.21 -4.77 9.98
C VAL A 96 10.23 -5.80 10.44
N TYR A 97 9.85 -7.07 10.40
CA TYR A 97 10.73 -8.19 10.73
C TYR A 97 10.90 -9.11 9.52
N GLN A 98 12.14 -9.48 9.22
CA GLN A 98 12.48 -10.49 8.23
C GLN A 98 12.79 -11.81 8.91
N VAL A 99 12.26 -12.89 8.36
CA VAL A 99 12.68 -14.25 8.69
C VAL A 99 14.08 -14.49 8.11
N ILE A 100 15.07 -14.68 8.96
CA ILE A 100 16.47 -14.98 8.59
C ILE A 100 16.83 -16.46 8.80
N THR A 101 15.95 -17.23 9.43
CA THR A 101 15.99 -18.69 9.47
C THR A 101 14.55 -19.18 9.45
N ALA A 102 14.20 -19.96 8.43
CA ALA A 102 12.86 -20.52 8.28
C ALA A 102 12.49 -21.41 9.48
N GLY A 103 11.21 -21.44 9.81
CA GLY A 103 10.72 -22.22 10.95
C GLY A 103 9.24 -21.98 11.21
N THR A 104 8.77 -22.43 12.37
CA THR A 104 7.38 -22.27 12.80
C THR A 104 7.36 -21.28 13.97
N THR A 105 6.48 -20.28 13.91
CA THR A 105 6.25 -19.34 15.01
C THR A 105 5.70 -20.05 16.23
N ALA A 106 5.98 -19.56 17.43
CA ALA A 106 5.43 -20.13 18.65
C ALA A 106 3.92 -19.83 18.78
N ALA A 107 3.25 -20.53 19.70
CA ALA A 107 1.85 -20.20 20.04
C ALA A 107 1.73 -18.76 20.59
N ALA A 108 2.64 -18.37 21.48
CA ALA A 108 2.74 -17.00 22.02
C ALA A 108 3.84 -16.21 21.30
N ALA A 109 3.57 -14.95 20.99
CA ALA A 109 4.56 -14.07 20.38
C ALA A 109 5.67 -13.70 21.38
N PRO A 110 6.94 -13.60 20.94
CA PRO A 110 8.02 -13.06 21.78
C PRO A 110 7.87 -11.54 21.97
N SER A 111 8.70 -10.97 22.85
CA SER A 111 8.91 -9.53 22.85
C SER A 111 9.79 -9.15 21.66
N TYR A 112 9.22 -8.43 20.70
CA TYR A 112 9.93 -8.04 19.49
C TYR A 112 10.89 -6.87 19.78
N PRO A 113 12.18 -6.99 19.41
CA PRO A 113 13.15 -5.93 19.66
C PRO A 113 12.93 -4.75 18.69
N VAL A 114 13.02 -3.53 19.21
CA VAL A 114 12.83 -2.28 18.43
C VAL A 114 14.13 -1.67 17.91
N ALA A 115 15.29 -2.14 18.39
CA ALA A 115 16.58 -1.74 17.83
C ALA A 115 16.81 -2.46 16.49
N VAL A 116 16.99 -1.68 15.43
CA VAL A 116 17.23 -2.20 14.08
C VAL A 116 18.49 -3.08 14.04
N GLY A 117 18.42 -4.19 13.31
CA GLY A 117 19.45 -5.22 13.25
C GLY A 117 19.38 -6.27 14.36
N SER A 118 18.58 -6.04 15.42
CA SER A 118 18.41 -7.01 16.50
C SER A 118 17.65 -8.25 16.03
N GLU A 119 17.99 -9.39 16.63
CA GLU A 119 17.41 -10.68 16.30
C GLU A 119 16.62 -11.27 17.46
N VAL A 120 15.59 -12.05 17.15
CA VAL A 120 14.75 -12.74 18.15
C VAL A 120 14.27 -14.08 17.58
N LEU A 121 14.07 -15.06 18.45
CA LEU A 121 13.40 -16.31 18.10
C LEU A 121 11.90 -16.17 18.32
N ASP A 122 11.12 -16.64 17.35
CA ASP A 122 9.69 -16.87 17.48
C ASP A 122 9.43 -18.33 17.15
N GLY A 123 9.30 -19.17 18.18
CA GLY A 123 9.33 -20.61 18.02
C GLY A 123 10.69 -21.08 17.48
N THR A 124 10.70 -21.73 16.32
CA THR A 124 11.92 -22.16 15.63
C THR A 124 12.36 -21.19 14.53
N ALA A 125 11.53 -20.22 14.17
CA ALA A 125 11.89 -19.18 13.22
C ALA A 125 12.81 -18.14 13.89
N LYS A 126 13.86 -17.73 13.18
CA LYS A 126 14.74 -16.64 13.61
C LYS A 126 14.45 -15.39 12.81
N LEU A 127 14.27 -14.28 13.50
CA LEU A 127 13.82 -13.01 12.95
C LEU A 127 14.87 -11.94 13.15
N ARG A 128 14.89 -10.95 12.25
CA ARG A 128 15.68 -9.72 12.39
C ARG A 128 14.78 -8.51 12.19
N ASN A 129 14.90 -7.51 13.07
CA ASN A 129 14.31 -6.18 12.84
C ASN A 129 15.09 -5.50 11.71
N ILE A 130 14.39 -5.15 10.61
CA ILE A 130 15.01 -4.57 9.42
C ILE A 130 14.69 -3.08 9.22
N GLY A 131 13.96 -2.47 10.16
CA GLY A 131 13.65 -1.05 10.10
C GLY A 131 12.22 -0.72 10.50
N SER A 132 12.01 0.58 10.66
CA SER A 132 10.71 1.20 10.87
C SER A 132 9.87 1.12 9.60
N LYS A 133 8.58 0.89 9.79
CA LYS A 133 7.60 0.79 8.71
C LYS A 133 7.01 2.15 8.34
N HIS A 134 6.78 2.40 7.06
CA HIS A 134 5.84 3.45 6.65
C HIS A 134 4.41 3.03 6.98
N LYS A 135 3.68 3.89 7.68
CA LYS A 135 2.27 3.69 8.00
C LYS A 135 1.37 4.32 6.93
N PRO A 136 0.11 3.90 6.80
CA PRO A 136 -0.84 4.55 5.90
C PRO A 136 -0.97 6.07 6.11
N ASP A 137 -0.82 6.54 7.35
CA ASP A 137 -0.84 7.97 7.70
C ASP A 137 0.32 8.79 7.12
N ALA A 138 1.37 8.14 6.60
CA ALA A 138 2.44 8.78 5.85
C ALA A 138 2.01 9.19 4.43
N VAL A 139 0.93 8.60 3.91
CA VAL A 139 0.42 8.83 2.55
C VAL A 139 -0.71 9.85 2.58
N LYS A 140 -0.55 10.96 1.88
CA LYS A 140 -1.62 11.91 1.57
C LYS A 140 -2.08 11.73 0.13
N LEU A 141 -3.39 11.83 -0.08
CA LEU A 141 -4.03 11.73 -1.39
C LEU A 141 -4.85 13.00 -1.68
N ALA A 142 -4.83 13.47 -2.92
CA ALA A 142 -5.64 14.59 -3.39
C ALA A 142 -5.96 14.51 -4.89
N LEU A 143 -6.97 15.24 -5.35
CA LEU A 143 -7.29 15.41 -6.78
C LEU A 143 -6.53 16.59 -7.43
N SER A 144 -5.67 17.28 -6.69
CA SER A 144 -4.80 18.33 -7.19
C SER A 144 -3.49 18.40 -6.39
N SER A 145 -2.43 18.93 -7.00
CA SER A 145 -1.15 19.14 -6.31
C SER A 145 -1.27 20.07 -5.11
N ALA A 146 -2.04 21.16 -5.22
CA ALA A 146 -2.29 22.08 -4.12
C ALA A 146 -3.08 21.42 -2.98
N GLY A 147 -4.00 20.50 -3.29
CA GLY A 147 -4.78 19.75 -2.31
C GLY A 147 -3.94 18.89 -1.37
N LEU A 148 -2.74 18.48 -1.78
CA LEU A 148 -1.82 17.72 -0.90
C LEU A 148 -1.40 18.52 0.35
N GLY A 149 -1.45 19.85 0.30
CA GLY A 149 -1.11 20.72 1.43
C GLY A 149 -2.09 20.58 2.61
N SER A 150 -3.38 20.45 2.31
CA SER A 150 -4.45 20.31 3.31
C SER A 150 -4.91 18.87 3.54
N ALA A 151 -4.51 17.93 2.68
CA ALA A 151 -4.84 16.52 2.82
C ALA A 151 -4.32 15.94 4.16
N VAL A 152 -5.15 15.10 4.76
CA VAL A 152 -4.82 14.35 5.99
C VAL A 152 -4.25 12.99 5.59
N GLY A 153 -3.13 12.62 6.21
CA GLY A 153 -2.47 11.34 5.96
C GLY A 153 -3.38 10.14 6.25
N GLY A 154 -3.32 9.11 5.43
CA GLY A 154 -4.10 7.86 5.57
C GLY A 154 -5.60 8.01 5.30
N SER A 155 -6.09 9.22 5.04
CA SER A 155 -7.51 9.44 4.77
C SER A 155 -7.92 8.92 3.40
N ALA A 156 -9.14 8.39 3.32
CA ALA A 156 -9.75 7.99 2.06
C ALA A 156 -9.96 9.23 1.17
N LEU A 157 -9.60 9.12 -0.11
CA LEU A 157 -9.83 10.13 -1.13
C LEU A 157 -11.08 9.76 -1.94
N PRO A 158 -12.17 10.53 -1.86
CA PRO A 158 -13.29 10.39 -2.78
C PRO A 158 -12.91 10.81 -4.19
N ILE A 159 -13.25 9.97 -5.17
CA ILE A 159 -12.96 10.22 -6.59
C ILE A 159 -14.22 10.31 -7.46
N GLY A 160 -15.41 10.22 -6.86
CA GLY A 160 -16.70 10.37 -7.52
C GLY A 160 -17.68 9.24 -7.19
N HIS A 161 -18.94 9.39 -7.58
CA HIS A 161 -19.99 8.37 -7.37
C HIS A 161 -20.11 7.38 -8.54
N THR A 162 -19.71 7.82 -9.74
CA THR A 162 -19.69 7.03 -10.97
C THR A 162 -18.54 7.54 -11.82
N ILE A 163 -17.70 6.62 -12.30
CA ILE A 163 -16.58 6.96 -13.16
C ILE A 163 -16.80 6.25 -14.49
N ASN A 164 -16.95 7.04 -15.56
CA ASN A 164 -17.06 6.51 -16.91
C ASN A 164 -15.67 6.27 -17.49
N SER A 165 -15.51 5.20 -18.27
CA SER A 165 -14.30 4.96 -19.06
C SER A 165 -14.05 6.07 -20.08
N GLY A 166 -12.80 6.22 -20.51
CA GLY A 166 -12.41 7.12 -21.60
C GLY A 166 -11.66 8.38 -21.16
N ALA A 167 -11.74 8.75 -19.89
CA ALA A 167 -10.92 9.81 -19.30
C ALA A 167 -10.34 9.33 -17.97
N ALA A 168 -9.11 9.75 -17.67
CA ALA A 168 -8.48 9.45 -16.40
C ALA A 168 -8.74 10.55 -15.36
N ILE A 169 -8.74 10.16 -14.10
CA ILE A 169 -8.76 11.05 -12.95
C ILE A 169 -7.33 11.13 -12.39
N ALA A 170 -6.76 12.32 -12.31
CA ALA A 170 -5.48 12.53 -11.66
C ALA A 170 -5.61 12.33 -10.13
N VAL A 171 -4.78 11.45 -9.59
CA VAL A 171 -4.65 11.15 -8.16
C VAL A 171 -3.24 11.53 -7.75
N TYR A 172 -3.14 12.65 -7.05
CA TYR A 172 -1.88 13.15 -6.50
C TYR A 172 -1.60 12.45 -5.19
N VAL A 173 -0.39 11.95 -5.06
CA VAL A 173 0.08 11.20 -3.90
C VAL A 173 1.30 11.91 -3.33
N ARG A 174 1.30 12.09 -2.01
CA ARG A 174 2.46 12.55 -1.25
C ARG A 174 2.79 11.53 -0.19
N LEU A 175 3.99 10.97 -0.22
CA LEU A 175 4.52 10.12 0.84
C LEU A 175 5.55 10.91 1.63
N ASN A 176 5.31 11.08 2.94
CA ASN A 176 6.26 11.68 3.86
C ASN A 176 7.02 10.59 4.60
N ASN A 177 8.35 10.65 4.55
CA ASN A 177 9.16 9.79 5.39
C ASN A 177 9.25 10.34 6.82
N ALA A 178 8.36 9.86 7.69
CA ALA A 178 8.39 10.21 9.10
C ALA A 178 9.38 9.36 9.93
N VAL A 179 10.02 8.33 9.36
CA VAL A 179 10.83 7.37 10.12
C VAL A 179 12.33 7.50 9.82
N ALA A 180 13.17 7.33 10.83
CA ALA A 180 14.62 7.54 10.74
C ALA A 180 15.38 6.31 10.23
N ASP A 181 14.96 5.11 10.65
CA ASP A 181 15.60 3.84 10.28
C ASP A 181 14.70 3.05 9.31
N ILE A 182 14.50 3.58 8.10
CA ILE A 182 13.52 3.07 7.15
C ILE A 182 13.87 1.63 6.72
N TYR A 183 12.86 0.76 6.70
CA TYR A 183 12.93 -0.44 5.86
C TYR A 183 13.01 -0.02 4.38
N ASP A 184 14.18 -0.15 3.77
CA ASP A 184 14.42 0.27 2.38
C ASP A 184 14.29 -0.85 1.35
N ALA A 185 14.09 -2.11 1.77
CA ALA A 185 14.33 -3.22 0.84
C ALA A 185 13.35 -3.17 -0.34
N THR A 186 13.95 -2.91 -1.51
CA THR A 186 13.31 -2.66 -2.80
C THR A 186 12.73 -3.94 -3.38
N GLY A 187 11.66 -4.47 -2.78
CA GLY A 187 11.14 -5.76 -3.21
C GLY A 187 9.71 -6.04 -2.79
N THR A 188 9.36 -5.71 -1.55
CA THR A 188 8.05 -6.06 -0.98
C THR A 188 7.28 -4.78 -0.65
N PRO A 189 6.13 -4.53 -1.30
CA PRO A 189 5.29 -3.40 -0.96
C PRO A 189 4.67 -3.64 0.43
N ILE A 190 4.72 -2.62 1.27
CA ILE A 190 4.15 -2.65 2.63
C ILE A 190 2.88 -1.79 2.76
N LEU A 191 2.66 -0.91 1.78
CA LEU A 191 1.46 -0.08 1.64
C LEU A 191 0.83 -0.32 0.27
N ALA A 192 -0.48 -0.19 0.20
CA ALA A 192 -1.22 -0.21 -1.05
C ALA A 192 -2.25 0.93 -1.11
N LEU A 193 -2.69 1.23 -2.33
CA LEU A 193 -3.88 2.03 -2.58
C LEU A 193 -5.02 1.07 -2.88
N SER A 194 -6.06 1.08 -2.06
CA SER A 194 -7.22 0.21 -2.21
C SER A 194 -8.46 1.00 -2.55
N LEU A 195 -9.31 0.44 -3.42
CA LEU A 195 -10.66 0.92 -3.61
C LEU A 195 -11.57 0.32 -2.54
N ASN A 196 -12.65 1.02 -2.20
CA ASN A 196 -13.80 0.34 -1.61
C ASN A 196 -14.40 -0.67 -2.60
N GLU A 197 -15.30 -1.54 -2.14
CA GLU A 197 -15.88 -2.56 -3.02
C GLU A 197 -16.61 -1.91 -4.19
N VAL A 198 -16.19 -2.24 -5.42
CA VAL A 198 -16.67 -1.65 -6.66
C VAL A 198 -17.16 -2.70 -7.63
N VAL A 199 -18.08 -2.29 -8.51
CA VAL A 199 -18.59 -3.09 -9.63
C VAL A 199 -18.36 -2.30 -10.91
N GLU A 200 -17.86 -2.99 -11.93
CA GLU A 200 -17.79 -2.48 -13.29
C GLU A 200 -18.94 -3.03 -14.12
N THR A 201 -19.70 -2.15 -14.76
CA THR A 201 -20.79 -2.53 -15.66
C THR A 201 -20.66 -1.84 -17.01
N ALA A 202 -21.43 -2.30 -17.99
CA ALA A 202 -21.63 -1.52 -19.21
C ALA A 202 -22.29 -0.17 -18.87
N VAL A 203 -21.98 0.86 -19.68
CA VAL A 203 -22.68 2.17 -19.66
C VAL A 203 -24.02 2.02 -20.34
#